data_AF-A0A1G7CXY7-F1
#
_entry.id   AF-A0A1G7CXY7-F1
#
_cell.length_a   1.000
_cell.length_b   1.000
_cell.length_c   1.000
_cell.angle_alpha   90.00
_cell.angle_beta   90.00
_cell.angle_gamma   90.00
#
_symmetry.space_group_name_H-M   'P 1'
#
loop_
_entity.id
_entity.type
_entity.pdbx_description
1 polymer ?
#
loop_
_entity_poly.entity_id
_entity_poly.type
_entity_poly.pdbx_seq_one_letter_code
_entity_poly.pdbx_strand_id
1 'polypeptide(L)'
;MRALALALMLATPAAAAEFAIDYDRLFAEHADAVLRPAPGVERLELPGPVIVERRGRRIRAEDQSGWGPAGCALRRLVVVAAAVQSCPDLFTVPQRDRAAGQLLRGVDFFAENTVPPMSPEARRSAMLAALERARGRMALDSRDRDSAPLAFAAHIAEDASLRRFAKVFATPRLPVTEPCR
;
A
#
# COMPACT_ATOMS: atom_id res chain seq x y z
N MET A 1 -46.26 -34.27 5.97
CA MET A 1 -45.69 -33.18 6.77
C MET A 1 -44.26 -32.94 6.30
N ARG A 2 -43.99 -31.75 5.75
CA ARG A 2 -42.71 -31.35 5.14
C ARG A 2 -41.73 -30.93 6.24
N ALA A 3 -40.55 -31.52 6.29
CA ALA A 3 -39.42 -30.99 7.05
C ALA A 3 -38.51 -30.23 6.09
N LEU A 4 -38.59 -28.90 6.12
CA LEU A 4 -37.70 -28.00 5.39
C LEU A 4 -36.45 -27.80 6.27
N ALA A 5 -35.34 -28.42 5.89
CA ALA A 5 -34.05 -28.19 6.55
C ALA A 5 -33.47 -26.86 6.02
N LEU A 6 -33.51 -25.82 6.85
CA LEU A 6 -32.90 -24.52 6.57
C LEU A 6 -31.39 -24.63 6.81
N ALA A 7 -30.61 -24.71 5.73
CA ALA A 7 -29.15 -24.65 5.81
C ALA A 7 -28.72 -23.19 6.08
N LEU A 8 -28.31 -22.92 7.33
CA LEU A 8 -27.68 -21.66 7.73
C LEU A 8 -26.28 -21.58 7.08
N MET A 9 -26.15 -20.82 5.99
CA MET A 9 -24.83 -20.42 5.49
C MET A 9 -24.23 -19.43 6.49
N LEU A 10 -23.27 -19.90 7.29
CA LEU A 10 -22.39 -19.04 8.08
C LEU A 10 -21.53 -18.24 7.08
N ALA A 11 -21.90 -16.97 6.87
CA ALA A 11 -21.05 -16.02 6.17
C ALA A 11 -19.80 -15.80 7.02
N THR A 12 -18.72 -16.51 6.72
CA THR A 12 -17.40 -16.17 7.23
C THR A 12 -17.09 -14.74 6.80
N PRO A 13 -16.74 -13.83 7.73
CA PRO A 13 -16.36 -12.48 7.36
C PRO A 13 -15.17 -12.59 6.42
N ALA A 14 -15.34 -12.09 5.19
CA ALA A 14 -14.23 -11.97 4.27
C ALA A 14 -13.16 -11.14 4.99
N ALA A 15 -11.99 -11.74 5.22
CA ALA A 15 -10.85 -11.00 5.74
C ALA A 15 -10.69 -9.75 4.87
N ALA A 16 -10.73 -8.57 5.49
CA ALA A 16 -10.65 -7.32 4.75
C ALA A 16 -9.37 -7.37 3.90
N ALA A 17 -9.49 -7.15 2.59
CA ALA A 17 -8.33 -7.12 1.72
C ALA A 17 -7.33 -6.06 2.23
N GLU A 18 -6.04 -6.40 2.25
CA GLU A 18 -4.98 -5.50 2.69
C GLU A 18 -3.93 -5.36 1.61
N PHE A 19 -3.22 -4.23 1.63
CA PHE A 19 -2.01 -4.05 0.83
C PHE A 19 -0.88 -4.86 1.47
N ALA A 20 -0.87 -6.16 1.16
CA ALA A 20 0.12 -7.13 1.62
C ALA A 20 0.75 -7.85 0.42
N ILE A 21 2.00 -8.31 0.61
CA ILE A 21 2.75 -9.12 -0.34
C ILE A 21 2.81 -10.53 0.24
N ASP A 22 2.39 -11.53 -0.52
CA ASP A 22 2.59 -12.93 -0.19
C ASP A 22 4.02 -13.33 -0.55
N TYR A 23 4.93 -13.20 0.41
CA TYR A 23 6.34 -13.53 0.20
C TYR A 23 6.56 -15.03 0.02
N ASP A 24 5.77 -15.90 0.66
CA ASP A 24 5.94 -17.35 0.48
C ASP A 24 5.61 -17.74 -0.95
N ARG A 25 4.54 -17.17 -1.51
CA ARG A 25 4.19 -17.32 -2.92
C ARG A 25 5.23 -16.70 -3.85
N LEU A 26 5.73 -15.50 -3.54
CA LEU A 26 6.80 -14.86 -4.32
C LEU A 26 8.03 -15.78 -4.42
N PHE A 27 8.48 -16.36 -3.30
CA PHE A 27 9.61 -17.29 -3.31
C PHE A 27 9.31 -18.60 -4.05
N ALA A 28 8.07 -19.09 -4.01
CA ALA A 28 7.66 -20.28 -4.75
C ALA A 28 7.62 -20.03 -6.28
N GLU A 29 7.08 -18.89 -6.71
CA GLU A 29 6.99 -18.51 -8.14
C GLU A 29 8.38 -18.22 -8.75
N HIS A 30 9.35 -17.82 -7.93
CA HIS A 30 10.73 -17.54 -8.35
C HIS A 30 11.75 -18.58 -7.85
N ALA A 31 11.32 -19.81 -7.57
CA ALA A 31 12.16 -20.84 -6.93
C ALA A 31 13.51 -21.07 -7.64
N ASP A 32 13.52 -21.06 -8.98
CA ASP A 32 14.71 -21.27 -9.80
C ASP A 32 15.70 -20.09 -9.77
N ALA A 33 15.25 -18.91 -9.36
CA ALA A 33 16.06 -17.70 -9.22
C ALA A 33 16.54 -17.45 -7.78
N VAL A 34 16.16 -18.30 -6.82
CA VAL A 34 16.53 -18.15 -5.41
C VAL A 34 18.03 -18.43 -5.21
N LEU A 35 18.76 -17.39 -4.81
CA LEU A 35 20.15 -17.49 -4.38
C LEU A 35 20.21 -17.89 -2.90
N ARG A 36 21.18 -18.73 -2.54
CA ARG A 36 21.41 -19.18 -1.15
C ARG A 36 22.83 -18.82 -0.69
N PRO A 37 23.08 -17.55 -0.34
CA PRO A 37 24.43 -17.05 -0.06
C PRO A 37 25.02 -17.58 1.25
N ALA A 38 24.18 -18.05 2.18
CA ALA A 38 24.60 -18.64 3.45
C ALA A 38 23.53 -19.65 3.95
N PRO A 39 23.89 -20.58 4.85
CA PRO A 39 22.91 -21.48 5.46
C PRO A 39 21.73 -20.72 6.08
N GLY A 40 20.50 -21.08 5.67
CA GLY A 40 19.27 -20.46 6.18
C GLY A 40 18.97 -19.05 5.64
N VAL A 41 19.71 -18.56 4.64
CA VAL A 41 19.46 -17.30 3.96
C VAL A 41 19.06 -17.57 2.51
N GLU A 42 17.90 -17.07 2.12
CA GLU A 42 17.43 -17.08 0.74
C GLU A 42 17.33 -15.64 0.24
N ARG A 43 17.80 -15.39 -0.98
CA ARG A 43 17.82 -14.07 -1.60
C ARG A 43 17.22 -14.16 -3.01
N LEU A 44 16.34 -13.23 -3.30
CA LEU A 44 15.77 -13.00 -4.63
C LEU A 44 16.14 -11.60 -5.10
N GLU A 45 16.65 -11.53 -6.32
CA GLU A 45 16.86 -10.28 -7.04
C GLU A 45 15.78 -10.20 -8.12
N LEU A 46 14.84 -9.28 -7.93
CA LEU A 46 13.67 -9.10 -8.77
C LEU A 46 13.91 -7.98 -9.80
N PRO A 47 13.18 -8.01 -10.94
CA PRO A 47 13.13 -6.89 -11.86
C PRO A 47 12.71 -5.59 -11.16
N GLY A 48 13.23 -4.46 -11.66
CA GLY A 48 12.87 -3.14 -11.16
C GLY A 48 13.50 -2.85 -9.79
N PRO A 49 14.82 -2.69 -9.77
CA PRO A 49 15.78 -3.19 -8.77
C PRO A 49 15.24 -3.40 -7.33
N VAL A 50 14.56 -4.54 -7.10
CA VAL A 50 14.14 -4.95 -5.76
C VAL A 50 14.91 -6.20 -5.33
N ILE A 51 15.42 -6.20 -4.10
CA ILE A 51 16.05 -7.37 -3.49
C ILE A 51 15.22 -7.80 -2.29
N VAL A 52 14.86 -9.09 -2.23
CA VAL A 52 14.15 -9.69 -1.11
C VAL A 52 15.03 -10.76 -0.46
N GLU A 53 15.25 -10.64 0.84
CA GLU A 53 15.98 -11.61 1.65
C GLU A 53 15.03 -12.26 2.67
N ARG A 54 15.07 -13.59 2.74
CA ARG A 54 14.34 -14.41 3.70
C ARG A 54 15.32 -15.14 4.62
N ARG A 55 15.12 -15.01 5.92
CA ARG A 55 15.82 -15.77 6.97
C ARG A 55 14.81 -16.44 7.90
N GLY A 56 14.47 -17.69 7.63
CA GLY A 56 13.33 -18.35 8.26
C GLY A 56 12.05 -17.55 8.00
N ARG A 57 11.38 -17.08 9.06
CA ARG A 57 10.15 -16.26 8.95
C ARG A 57 10.40 -14.75 8.79
N ARG A 58 11.64 -14.30 8.84
CA ARG A 58 11.98 -12.87 8.69
C ARG A 58 12.17 -12.55 7.22
N ILE A 59 11.44 -11.55 6.75
CA ILE A 59 11.58 -10.99 5.40
C ILE A 59 12.14 -9.59 5.50
N ARG A 60 13.11 -9.29 4.64
CA ARG A 60 13.59 -7.94 4.37
C ARG A 60 13.50 -7.72 2.87
N ALA A 61 12.90 -6.63 2.45
CA ALA A 61 12.91 -6.21 1.06
C ALA A 61 13.54 -4.83 0.95
N GLU A 62 14.23 -4.58 -0.16
CA GLU A 62 14.92 -3.33 -0.44
C GLU A 62 14.63 -2.90 -1.86
N ASP A 63 14.19 -1.65 -2.02
CA ASP A 63 13.93 -1.01 -3.32
C ASP A 63 15.09 -0.06 -3.64
N GLN A 64 15.87 -0.40 -4.66
CA GLN A 64 17.05 0.35 -5.08
C GLN A 64 16.79 1.24 -6.30
N SER A 65 15.52 1.56 -6.61
CA SER A 65 15.14 2.38 -7.77
C SER A 65 15.59 3.85 -7.70
N GLY A 66 16.24 4.27 -6.61
CA GLY A 66 16.63 5.66 -6.36
C GLY A 66 15.47 6.58 -5.94
N TRP A 67 14.22 6.17 -6.16
CA TRP A 67 13.02 6.93 -5.78
C TRP A 67 12.46 6.54 -4.42
N GLY A 68 12.83 5.34 -3.94
CA GLY A 68 12.43 4.77 -2.67
C GLY A 68 11.28 3.77 -2.78
N PRO A 69 10.89 3.12 -1.66
CA PRO A 69 9.96 2.00 -1.66
C PRO A 69 8.54 2.41 -2.06
N ALA A 70 8.03 1.83 -3.15
CA ALA A 70 6.72 2.18 -3.69
C ALA A 70 5.54 1.87 -2.73
N GLY A 71 5.61 0.79 -1.96
CA GLY A 71 4.61 0.46 -0.94
C GLY A 71 4.60 1.47 0.21
N CYS A 72 5.77 1.98 0.63
CA CYS A 72 5.84 3.07 1.61
C CYS A 72 5.25 4.37 1.04
N ALA A 73 5.51 4.67 -0.22
CA ALA A 73 4.94 5.83 -0.89
C ALA A 73 3.40 5.76 -0.91
N LEU A 74 2.81 4.60 -1.21
CA LEU A 74 1.37 4.38 -1.08
C LEU A 74 0.88 4.60 0.35
N ARG A 75 1.56 4.05 1.36
CA ARG A 75 1.19 4.24 2.77
C ARG A 75 1.12 5.72 3.16
N ARG A 76 2.06 6.53 2.68
CA ARG A 76 2.03 8.00 2.88
C ARG A 76 0.86 8.66 2.18
N LEU A 77 0.59 8.28 0.94
CA LEU A 77 -0.55 8.82 0.19
C LEU A 77 -1.89 8.47 0.83
N VAL A 78 -2.02 7.29 1.45
CA VAL A 78 -3.19 6.93 2.26
C VAL A 78 -3.36 7.91 3.42
N VAL A 79 -2.28 8.24 4.15
CA VAL A 79 -2.33 9.21 5.26
C VAL A 79 -2.77 10.59 4.76
N VAL A 80 -2.17 11.06 3.65
CA VAL A 80 -2.51 12.35 3.04
C VAL A 80 -3.97 12.40 2.62
N ALA A 81 -4.43 11.40 1.87
CA ALA A 81 -5.81 11.34 1.40
C ALA A 81 -6.81 11.22 2.55
N ALA A 82 -6.49 10.45 3.59
CA ALA A 82 -7.31 10.35 4.80
C ALA A 82 -7.41 11.71 5.51
N ALA A 83 -6.31 12.46 5.62
CA ALA A 83 -6.30 13.78 6.26
C ALA A 83 -7.13 14.79 5.45
N VAL A 84 -6.97 14.78 4.12
CA VAL A 84 -7.77 15.61 3.20
C VAL A 84 -9.26 15.28 3.28
N GLN A 85 -9.62 13.99 3.39
CA GLN A 85 -11.03 13.57 3.53
C GLN A 85 -11.63 13.94 4.89
N SER A 86 -10.81 13.95 5.96
CA SER A 86 -11.25 14.32 7.30
C SER A 86 -11.47 15.82 7.46
N CYS A 87 -10.62 16.65 6.81
CA CYS A 87 -10.64 18.11 6.96
C CYS A 87 -10.74 18.81 5.59
N PRO A 88 -11.78 18.56 4.78
CA PRO A 88 -11.82 18.94 3.37
C PRO A 88 -11.81 20.45 3.10
N ASP A 89 -12.26 21.26 4.06
CA ASP A 89 -12.32 22.73 3.95
C ASP A 89 -10.96 23.41 4.15
N LEU A 90 -9.96 22.67 4.64
CA LEU A 90 -8.59 23.16 4.75
C LEU A 90 -7.81 23.06 3.44
N PHE A 91 -8.38 22.43 2.41
CA PHE A 91 -7.73 22.16 1.13
C PHE A 91 -8.57 22.69 -0.04
N THR A 92 -7.90 23.32 -1.00
CA THR A 92 -8.52 23.74 -2.25
C THR A 92 -8.94 22.53 -3.11
N VAL A 93 -9.92 22.70 -4.01
CA VAL A 93 -10.35 21.63 -4.93
C VAL A 93 -9.17 20.99 -5.67
N PRO A 94 -8.22 21.75 -6.27
CA PRO A 94 -7.07 21.16 -6.95
C PRO A 94 -6.16 20.33 -6.03
N GLN A 95 -5.97 20.74 -4.77
CA GLN A 95 -5.19 19.95 -3.81
C GLN A 95 -5.85 18.61 -3.50
N ARG A 96 -7.18 18.61 -3.34
CA ARG A 96 -7.96 17.39 -3.09
C ARG A 96 -7.90 16.43 -4.28
N ASP A 97 -8.09 16.95 -5.49
CA ASP A 97 -8.04 16.16 -6.72
C ASP A 97 -6.66 15.56 -6.95
N ARG A 98 -5.59 16.33 -6.69
CA ARG A 98 -4.21 15.84 -6.80
C ARG A 98 -3.90 14.73 -5.79
N ALA A 99 -4.32 14.89 -4.53
CA ALA A 99 -4.15 13.86 -3.51
C ALA A 99 -4.88 12.57 -3.89
N ALA A 100 -6.14 12.68 -4.33
CA ALA A 100 -6.92 11.54 -4.80
C ALA A 100 -6.27 10.85 -6.02
N GLY A 101 -5.82 11.62 -7.01
CA GLY A 101 -5.18 11.08 -8.20
C GLY A 101 -3.86 10.35 -7.93
N GLN A 102 -3.03 10.84 -7.00
CA GLN A 102 -1.83 10.10 -6.60
C GLN A 102 -2.15 8.85 -5.79
N LEU A 103 -3.12 8.91 -4.89
CA LEU A 103 -3.56 7.72 -4.16
C LEU A 103 -3.98 6.63 -5.13
N LEU A 104 -4.85 6.94 -6.10
CA LEU A 104 -5.29 5.97 -7.10
C LEU A 104 -4.12 5.37 -7.88
N ARG A 105 -3.17 6.19 -8.33
CA ARG A 105 -1.94 5.69 -8.98
C ARG A 105 -1.14 4.73 -8.10
N GLY A 106 -0.95 5.06 -6.83
CA GLY A 106 -0.24 4.18 -5.89
C GLY A 106 -0.99 2.88 -5.60
N VAL A 107 -2.33 2.94 -5.53
CA VAL A 107 -3.21 1.78 -5.33
C VAL A 107 -3.16 0.86 -6.55
N ASP A 108 -3.26 1.41 -7.76
CA ASP A 108 -3.14 0.67 -9.01
C ASP A 108 -1.76 0.02 -9.12
N PHE A 109 -0.70 0.79 -8.87
CA PHE A 109 0.67 0.28 -8.86
C PHE A 109 0.83 -0.91 -7.90
N PHE A 110 0.36 -0.78 -6.65
CA PHE A 110 0.47 -1.88 -5.68
C PHE A 110 -0.31 -3.11 -6.15
N ALA A 111 -1.55 -2.91 -6.59
CA ALA A 111 -2.43 -3.99 -7.02
C ALA A 111 -1.87 -4.78 -8.20
N GLU A 112 -1.25 -4.10 -9.17
CA GLU A 112 -0.67 -4.72 -10.36
C GLU A 112 0.65 -5.43 -10.08
N ASN A 113 1.43 -4.95 -9.10
CA ASN A 113 2.82 -5.40 -8.90
C ASN A 113 3.03 -6.22 -7.61
N THR A 114 2.00 -6.38 -6.77
CA THR A 114 2.07 -7.31 -5.63
C THR A 114 1.95 -8.76 -6.08
N VAL A 115 2.28 -9.70 -5.19
CA VAL A 115 2.15 -11.13 -5.44
C VAL A 115 1.15 -11.73 -4.46
N PRO A 116 0.07 -12.39 -4.96
CA PRO A 116 -0.42 -12.30 -6.34
C PRO A 116 -0.97 -10.89 -6.67
N PRO A 117 -1.10 -10.52 -7.96
CA PRO A 117 -1.81 -9.30 -8.33
C PRO A 117 -3.24 -9.28 -7.77
N MET A 118 -3.68 -8.11 -7.32
CA MET A 118 -4.99 -7.96 -6.69
C MET A 118 -6.10 -7.89 -7.74
N SER A 119 -7.25 -8.50 -7.44
CA SER A 119 -8.47 -8.25 -8.21
C SER A 119 -8.96 -6.81 -8.03
N PRO A 120 -9.76 -6.26 -8.96
CA PRO A 120 -10.33 -4.92 -8.80
C PRO A 120 -11.12 -4.72 -7.50
N GLU A 121 -11.86 -5.75 -7.06
CA GLU A 121 -12.64 -5.73 -5.82
C GLU A 121 -11.73 -5.71 -4.57
N ALA A 122 -10.68 -6.54 -4.57
CA ALA A 122 -9.71 -6.59 -3.47
C ALA A 122 -8.94 -5.27 -3.37
N ARG A 123 -8.51 -4.71 -4.51
CA ARG A 123 -7.85 -3.40 -4.60
C ARG A 123 -8.72 -2.29 -4.00
N ARG A 124 -9.98 -2.21 -4.41
CA ARG A 124 -10.94 -1.22 -3.90
C ARG A 124 -11.17 -1.39 -2.40
N SER A 125 -11.39 -2.63 -1.95
CA SER A 125 -11.62 -2.94 -0.53
C SER A 125 -10.42 -2.58 0.33
N ALA A 126 -9.19 -2.89 -0.13
CA ALA A 126 -7.96 -2.54 0.57
C ALA A 126 -7.74 -1.03 0.66
N MET A 127 -8.04 -0.28 -0.42
CA MET A 127 -7.97 1.18 -0.40
C MET A 127 -8.92 1.78 0.63
N LEU A 128 -10.19 1.36 0.62
CA LEU A 128 -11.20 1.86 1.56
C LEU A 128 -10.85 1.50 3.01
N ALA A 129 -10.43 0.26 3.27
CA ALA A 129 -10.00 -0.18 4.59
C ALA A 129 -8.76 0.58 5.09
N ALA A 130 -7.79 0.86 4.20
CA ALA A 130 -6.60 1.64 4.55
C ALA A 130 -6.94 3.09 4.89
N LEU A 131 -7.83 3.73 4.12
CA LEU A 131 -8.33 5.08 4.40
C LEU A 131 -9.09 5.13 5.73
N GLU A 132 -9.98 4.17 5.98
CA GLU A 132 -10.73 4.08 7.24
C GLU A 132 -9.79 3.97 8.44
N ARG A 133 -8.84 3.01 8.40
CA ARG A 133 -7.85 2.84 9.46
C ARG A 133 -6.99 4.08 9.67
N ALA A 134 -6.60 4.77 8.59
CA ALA A 134 -5.80 5.98 8.69
C ALA A 134 -6.59 7.11 9.37
N ARG A 135 -7.86 7.34 8.99
CA ARG A 135 -8.73 8.33 9.63
C ARG A 135 -8.93 8.03 11.12
N GLY A 136 -9.24 6.76 11.45
CA GLY A 136 -9.42 6.34 12.83
C GLY A 136 -8.15 6.51 13.68
N ARG A 137 -6.96 6.30 13.11
CA ARG A 137 -5.68 6.50 13.81
C ARG A 137 -5.32 7.97 14.03
N MET A 138 -5.64 8.85 13.08
CA MET A 138 -5.28 10.27 13.19
C MET A 138 -6.25 11.05 14.08
N ALA A 139 -7.53 10.68 14.09
CA ALA A 139 -8.58 11.32 14.89
C ALA A 139 -8.51 12.86 14.83
N LEU A 140 -8.39 13.41 13.61
CA LEU A 140 -8.08 14.83 13.38
C LEU A 140 -9.21 15.76 13.85
N ASP A 141 -8.81 16.86 14.49
CA ASP A 141 -9.65 18.05 14.65
C ASP A 141 -9.25 19.08 13.57
N SER A 142 -10.20 19.42 12.68
CA SER A 142 -9.99 20.41 11.61
C SER A 142 -9.67 21.82 12.12
N ARG A 143 -9.85 22.10 13.42
CA ARG A 143 -9.47 23.37 14.06
C ARG A 143 -7.97 23.43 14.35
N ASP A 144 -7.32 22.29 14.57
CA ASP A 144 -5.88 22.20 14.81
C ASP A 144 -5.10 22.05 13.49
N ARG A 145 -4.96 23.18 12.79
CA ARG A 145 -4.33 23.24 11.45
C ARG A 145 -2.86 22.83 11.44
N ASP A 146 -2.19 22.92 12.58
CA ASP A 146 -0.75 22.66 12.70
C ASP A 146 -0.45 21.20 13.10
N SER A 147 -1.47 20.36 13.23
CA SER A 147 -1.27 18.94 13.48
C SER A 147 -0.39 18.31 12.40
N ALA A 148 0.56 17.47 12.81
CA ALA A 148 1.56 16.88 11.91
C ALA A 148 0.95 16.19 10.67
N PRO A 149 -0.17 15.46 10.74
CA PRO A 149 -0.78 14.87 9.56
C PRO A 149 -1.38 15.89 8.58
N LEU A 150 -1.94 17.00 9.06
CA LEU A 150 -2.46 18.08 8.22
C LEU A 150 -1.32 18.86 7.57
N ALA A 151 -0.26 19.18 8.32
CA ALA A 151 0.94 19.81 7.78
C ALA A 151 1.61 18.92 6.71
N PHE A 152 1.71 17.61 6.97
CA PHE A 152 2.22 16.65 5.99
C PHE A 152 1.33 16.57 4.75
N ALA A 153 0.01 16.52 4.92
CA ALA A 153 -0.93 16.50 3.81
C ALA A 153 -0.86 17.76 2.96
N ALA A 154 -0.73 18.93 3.58
CA ALA A 154 -0.55 20.21 2.90
C ALA A 154 0.74 20.20 2.06
N HIS A 155 1.86 19.78 2.64
CA HIS A 155 3.15 19.69 1.94
C HIS A 155 3.13 18.70 0.76
N ILE A 156 2.46 17.56 0.91
CA ILE A 156 2.36 16.57 -0.17
C ILE A 156 1.39 17.03 -1.27
N ALA A 157 0.37 17.82 -0.95
CA ALA A 157 -0.57 18.38 -1.91
C ALA A 157 0.03 19.49 -2.80
N GLU A 158 1.28 19.90 -2.55
CA GLU A 158 2.06 20.80 -3.40
C GLU A 158 2.64 20.07 -4.62
N ASP A 159 2.66 20.76 -5.78
CA ASP A 159 3.05 20.16 -7.07
C ASP A 159 4.47 19.57 -7.10
N ALA A 160 5.41 20.13 -6.34
CA ALA A 160 6.78 19.64 -6.27
C ALA A 160 6.88 18.24 -5.65
N SER A 161 6.15 18.00 -4.56
CA SER A 161 6.09 16.72 -3.85
C SER A 161 5.44 15.63 -4.72
N LEU A 162 4.43 16.01 -5.50
CA LEU A 162 3.66 15.09 -6.35
C LEU A 162 4.46 14.55 -7.54
N ARG A 163 5.38 15.34 -8.09
CA ARG A 163 6.29 14.87 -9.15
C ARG A 163 7.17 13.72 -8.70
N ARG A 164 7.51 13.65 -7.41
CA ARG A 164 8.29 12.54 -6.85
C ARG A 164 7.47 11.24 -6.85
N PHE A 165 6.21 11.28 -6.43
CA PHE A 165 5.34 10.10 -6.45
C PHE A 165 5.10 9.55 -7.85
N ALA A 166 4.93 10.44 -8.84
CA ALA A 166 4.80 10.01 -10.23
C ALA A 166 6.02 9.20 -10.69
N LYS A 167 7.24 9.58 -10.28
CA LYS A 167 8.46 8.83 -10.60
C LYS A 167 8.55 7.51 -9.82
N VAL A 168 8.13 7.49 -8.56
CA VAL A 168 8.10 6.27 -7.74
C VAL A 168 7.26 5.17 -8.42
N PHE A 169 6.12 5.53 -9.02
CA PHE A 169 5.21 4.56 -9.64
C PHE A 169 5.42 4.37 -11.16
N ALA A 170 6.45 4.97 -11.76
CA ALA A 170 6.65 4.93 -13.21
C ALA A 170 7.20 3.58 -13.72
N THR A 171 7.89 2.82 -12.88
CA THR A 171 8.56 1.57 -13.27
C THR A 171 7.96 0.40 -12.49
N PRO A 172 7.33 -0.59 -13.17
CA PRO A 172 6.81 -1.81 -12.55
C PRO A 172 7.87 -2.53 -11.72
N ARG A 173 7.54 -2.84 -10.46
CA ARG A 173 8.37 -3.57 -9.50
C ARG A 173 7.58 -3.92 -8.24
N LEU A 174 8.06 -4.90 -7.47
CA LEU A 174 7.45 -5.29 -6.20
C LEU A 174 7.26 -4.06 -5.27
N PRO A 175 6.06 -3.81 -4.73
CA PRO A 175 5.76 -2.59 -3.98
C PRO A 175 6.24 -2.69 -2.52
N VAL A 176 7.56 -2.66 -2.33
CA VAL A 176 8.19 -2.75 -1.00
C VAL A 176 7.63 -1.71 -0.03
N THR A 177 7.20 -2.16 1.15
CA THR A 177 6.53 -1.32 2.16
C THR A 177 7.48 -0.74 3.22
N GLU A 178 8.65 -1.33 3.40
CA GLU A 178 9.64 -0.95 4.41
C GLU A 178 11.06 -0.90 3.82
N PRO A 179 11.94 -0.01 4.30
CA PRO A 179 11.72 0.93 5.40
C PRO A 179 10.83 2.12 4.97
N CYS A 180 9.94 2.54 5.87
CA CYS A 180 9.13 3.75 5.68
C CYS A 180 9.54 4.83 6.69
N ARG A 181 10.53 5.65 6.31
CA ARG A 181 11.15 6.70 7.15
C ARG A 181 10.71 8.08 6.73
#